data_AF-A0A956YYD4-F1
#
_entry.id   AF-A0A956YYD4-F1
#
_cell.length_a   1.000
_cell.length_b   1.000
_cell.length_c   1.000
_cell.angle_alpha   90.00
_cell.angle_beta   90.00
_cell.angle_gamma   90.00
#
_symmetry.space_group_name_H-M   'P 1'
#
loop_
_entity.id
_entity.type
_entity.pdbx_description
1 polymer ?
#
loop_
_entity_poly.entity_id
_entity_poly.type
_entity_poly.pdbx_seq_one_letter_code
_entity_poly.pdbx_strand_id
1 'polypeptide(L)'
;AWRQVLEELHPARRVVLADQLGLSDEDVSRLVTQALGAETVDARRIALATVIFLAFRSRRNLTPAAWEPLAQFAARVLEPRQVGTTLRPGAMVDIWNEINSWTYPLSDLQQQRARIERNFVLFGFPDLWLRYDCKQELEVLREYLNLFGIEDEEPETV
;
A
#
# COMPACT_ATOMS: atom_id res chain seq x y z
N ALA A 1 -14.18 -8.40 -22.13
CA ALA A 1 -13.84 -8.18 -20.72
C ALA A 1 -12.97 -9.31 -20.16
N TRP A 2 -13.55 -10.45 -19.75
CA TRP A 2 -12.82 -11.51 -19.05
C TRP A 2 -11.57 -12.08 -19.73
N ARG A 3 -11.61 -12.28 -21.05
CA ARG A 3 -10.45 -12.79 -21.79
C ARG A 3 -9.20 -11.92 -21.58
N GLN A 4 -9.34 -10.60 -21.66
CA GLN A 4 -8.23 -9.65 -21.48
C GLN A 4 -7.69 -9.68 -20.05
N VAL A 5 -8.60 -9.77 -19.06
CA VAL A 5 -8.23 -9.89 -17.64
C VAL A 5 -7.42 -11.16 -17.36
N LEU A 6 -7.77 -12.27 -18.01
CA LEU A 6 -7.06 -13.54 -17.84
C LEU A 6 -5.74 -13.60 -18.61
N GLU A 7 -5.58 -12.81 -19.67
CA GLU A 7 -4.33 -12.68 -20.44
C GLU A 7 -3.28 -11.83 -19.70
N GLU A 8 -3.69 -10.88 -18.85
CA GLU A 8 -2.78 -10.14 -17.99
C GLU A 8 -2.21 -11.05 -16.89
N LEU A 9 -0.88 -11.16 -16.79
CA LEU A 9 -0.23 -12.09 -15.88
C LEU A 9 -0.02 -11.51 -14.48
N HIS A 10 0.15 -10.19 -14.36
CA HIS A 10 0.44 -9.56 -13.08
C HIS A 10 -0.84 -9.36 -12.25
N PRO A 11 -0.97 -9.96 -11.04
CA PRO A 11 -2.22 -9.95 -10.28
C PRO A 11 -2.78 -8.56 -9.99
N ALA A 12 -1.92 -7.60 -9.59
CA ALA A 12 -2.36 -6.22 -9.36
C ALA A 12 -2.88 -5.52 -10.63
N ARG A 13 -2.26 -5.79 -11.80
CA ARG A 13 -2.69 -5.21 -13.08
C ARG A 13 -4.01 -5.81 -13.53
N ARG A 14 -4.28 -7.09 -13.25
CA ARG A 14 -5.60 -7.70 -13.50
C ARG A 14 -6.71 -7.00 -12.75
N VAL A 15 -6.47 -6.60 -11.49
CA VAL A 15 -7.45 -5.86 -10.67
C VAL A 15 -7.78 -4.53 -11.33
N VAL A 16 -6.76 -3.75 -11.72
CA VAL A 16 -6.96 -2.46 -12.41
C VAL A 16 -7.65 -2.64 -13.76
N LEU A 17 -7.22 -3.62 -14.56
CA LEU A 17 -7.82 -3.89 -15.86
C LEU A 17 -9.28 -4.32 -15.72
N ALA A 18 -9.61 -5.14 -14.71
CA ALA A 18 -10.98 -5.51 -14.42
C ALA A 18 -11.85 -4.31 -14.01
N ASP A 19 -11.30 -3.38 -13.22
CA ASP A 19 -11.96 -2.14 -12.87
C ASP A 19 -12.25 -1.28 -14.12
N GLN A 20 -11.24 -1.08 -14.96
CA GLN A 20 -11.34 -0.30 -16.21
C GLN A 20 -12.32 -0.89 -17.21
N LEU A 21 -12.40 -2.22 -17.29
CA LEU A 21 -13.34 -2.93 -18.17
C LEU A 21 -14.75 -3.03 -17.59
N GLY A 22 -15.00 -2.43 -16.41
CA GLY A 22 -16.32 -2.38 -15.79
C GLY A 22 -16.83 -3.75 -15.34
N LEU A 23 -15.94 -4.66 -14.92
CA LEU A 23 -16.37 -5.92 -14.32
C LEU A 23 -17.15 -5.67 -13.03
N SER A 24 -17.99 -6.64 -12.66
CA SER A 24 -18.83 -6.56 -11.46
C SER A 24 -17.99 -6.47 -10.19
N ASP A 25 -18.58 -5.93 -9.12
CA ASP A 25 -17.91 -5.83 -7.82
C ASP A 25 -17.56 -7.21 -7.25
N GLU A 26 -18.36 -8.25 -7.53
CA GLU A 26 -18.06 -9.63 -7.14
C GLU A 26 -16.82 -10.17 -7.86
N ASP A 27 -16.70 -9.88 -9.16
CA ASP A 27 -15.55 -10.31 -9.96
C ASP A 27 -14.27 -9.57 -9.56
N VAL A 28 -14.35 -8.24 -9.37
CA VAL A 28 -13.24 -7.43 -8.87
C VAL A 28 -12.83 -7.91 -7.48
N SER A 29 -13.79 -8.21 -6.59
CA SER A 29 -13.52 -8.75 -5.26
C SER A 29 -12.73 -10.05 -5.32
N ARG A 30 -13.11 -10.97 -6.22
CA ARG A 30 -12.38 -12.24 -6.42
C ARG A 30 -10.94 -12.00 -6.86
N LEU A 31 -10.72 -11.07 -7.79
CA LEU A 31 -9.38 -10.72 -8.28
C LEU A 31 -8.54 -10.06 -7.18
N VAL A 32 -9.13 -9.20 -6.35
CA VAL A 32 -8.48 -8.61 -5.19
C VAL A 32 -8.01 -9.70 -4.22
N THR A 33 -8.90 -10.61 -3.81
CA THR A 33 -8.54 -11.71 -2.89
C THR A 33 -7.43 -12.58 -3.49
N GLN A 34 -7.47 -12.87 -4.79
CA GLN A 34 -6.42 -13.61 -5.48
C GLN A 34 -5.10 -12.85 -5.52
N ALA A 35 -5.12 -11.55 -5.80
CA ALA A 35 -3.93 -10.72 -5.85
C ALA A 35 -3.25 -10.61 -4.47
N LEU A 36 -4.02 -10.40 -3.40
CA LEU A 36 -3.49 -10.40 -2.03
C LEU A 36 -2.94 -11.77 -1.61
N GLY A 37 -3.62 -12.86 -2.00
CA GLY A 37 -3.18 -14.22 -1.70
C GLY A 37 -1.93 -14.66 -2.47
N ALA A 38 -1.72 -14.11 -3.67
CA ALA A 38 -0.54 -14.39 -4.48
C ALA A 38 0.73 -13.65 -4.00
N GLU A 39 0.56 -12.54 -3.27
CA GLU A 39 1.68 -11.76 -2.75
C GLU A 39 2.27 -12.45 -1.52
N THR A 40 3.55 -12.82 -1.58
CA THR A 40 4.24 -13.61 -0.55
C THR A 40 5.07 -12.76 0.40
N VAL A 41 5.40 -11.53 0.00
CA VAL A 41 6.14 -10.58 0.85
C VAL A 41 5.14 -9.76 1.64
N ASP A 42 5.19 -9.84 2.98
CA ASP A 42 4.22 -9.15 3.85
C ASP A 42 4.18 -7.64 3.60
N ALA A 43 5.34 -7.00 3.38
CA ALA A 43 5.43 -5.58 3.04
C ALA A 43 4.70 -5.25 1.74
N ARG A 44 4.88 -6.06 0.67
CA ARG A 44 4.16 -5.89 -0.61
C ARG A 44 2.67 -6.13 -0.47
N ARG A 45 2.28 -7.13 0.32
CA ARG A 45 0.86 -7.41 0.57
C ARG A 45 0.18 -6.22 1.25
N ILE A 46 0.85 -5.60 2.22
CA ILE A 46 0.38 -4.37 2.88
C ILE A 46 0.33 -3.21 1.90
N ALA A 47 1.37 -3.02 1.08
CA ALA A 47 1.40 -1.98 0.05
C ALA A 47 0.24 -2.14 -0.95
N LEU A 48 0.07 -3.33 -1.51
CA LEU A 48 -0.99 -3.66 -2.46
C LEU A 48 -2.38 -3.45 -1.85
N ALA A 49 -2.59 -3.94 -0.63
CA ALA A 49 -3.86 -3.75 0.08
C ALA A 49 -4.17 -2.27 0.34
N THR A 50 -3.15 -1.50 0.71
CA THR A 50 -3.29 -0.05 0.96
C THR A 50 -3.74 0.68 -0.31
N VAL A 51 -3.10 0.42 -1.44
CA VAL A 51 -3.46 1.11 -2.70
C VAL A 51 -4.83 0.69 -3.23
N ILE A 52 -5.18 -0.59 -3.14
CA ILE A 52 -6.49 -1.08 -3.58
C ILE A 52 -7.59 -0.48 -2.69
N PHE A 53 -7.36 -0.43 -1.37
CA PHE A 53 -8.28 0.22 -0.44
C PHE A 53 -8.50 1.69 -0.82
N LEU A 54 -7.42 2.46 -1.03
CA LEU A 54 -7.53 3.87 -1.42
C LEU A 54 -8.27 4.06 -2.75
N ALA A 55 -7.97 3.23 -3.76
CA ALA A 55 -8.58 3.32 -5.07
C ALA A 55 -10.08 3.01 -5.06
N PHE A 56 -10.51 2.06 -4.22
CA PHE A 56 -11.85 1.48 -4.29
C PHE A 56 -12.78 1.91 -3.15
N ARG A 57 -12.28 2.46 -2.04
CA ARG A 57 -13.09 2.78 -0.83
C ARG A 57 -14.32 3.65 -1.06
N SER A 58 -14.30 4.50 -2.07
CA SER A 58 -15.40 5.41 -2.42
C SER A 58 -16.10 5.06 -3.74
N ARG A 59 -15.61 4.04 -4.46
CA ARG A 59 -16.01 3.78 -5.86
C ARG A 59 -16.59 2.39 -6.11
N ARG A 60 -16.31 1.42 -5.23
CA ARG A 60 -16.68 0.01 -5.41
C ARG A 60 -17.33 -0.55 -4.14
N ASN A 61 -18.32 -1.42 -4.30
CA ASN A 61 -18.93 -2.15 -3.18
C ASN A 61 -18.38 -3.58 -3.14
N LEU A 62 -17.10 -3.70 -2.76
CA LEU A 62 -16.43 -4.99 -2.70
C LEU A 62 -17.10 -5.92 -1.67
N THR A 63 -17.05 -7.22 -1.91
CA THR A 63 -17.58 -8.21 -0.97
C THR A 63 -16.80 -8.16 0.35
N PRO A 64 -17.42 -8.52 1.49
CA PRO A 64 -16.74 -8.50 2.79
C PRO A 64 -15.42 -9.28 2.80
N ALA A 65 -15.37 -10.41 2.08
CA ALA A 65 -14.18 -11.26 1.99
C ALA A 65 -12.99 -10.59 1.28
N ALA A 66 -13.24 -9.62 0.39
CA ALA A 66 -12.19 -8.80 -0.22
C ALA A 66 -11.94 -7.53 0.60
N TRP A 67 -12.99 -6.90 1.12
CA TRP A 67 -12.91 -5.63 1.83
C TRP A 67 -12.18 -5.72 3.17
N GLU A 68 -12.51 -6.72 3.99
CA GLU A 68 -11.94 -6.85 5.33
C GLU A 68 -10.40 -6.94 5.35
N PRO A 69 -9.74 -7.82 4.56
CA PRO A 69 -8.28 -7.86 4.54
C PRO A 69 -7.67 -6.55 4.00
N LEU A 70 -8.32 -5.90 3.03
CA LEU A 70 -7.87 -4.59 2.54
C LEU A 70 -7.85 -3.57 3.67
N ALA A 71 -8.97 -3.40 4.37
CA ALA A 71 -9.09 -2.45 5.46
C ALA A 71 -8.10 -2.74 6.59
N GLN A 72 -7.95 -4.02 6.99
CA GLN A 72 -7.02 -4.42 8.05
C GLN A 72 -5.56 -4.10 7.70
N PHE A 73 -5.13 -4.39 6.48
CA PHE A 73 -3.76 -4.08 6.05
C PHE A 73 -3.56 -2.59 5.83
N ALA A 74 -4.52 -1.91 5.18
CA ALA A 74 -4.45 -0.48 4.91
C ALA A 74 -4.40 0.34 6.21
N ALA A 75 -5.15 -0.04 7.24
CA ALA A 75 -5.13 0.62 8.54
C ALA A 75 -3.73 0.68 9.16
N ARG A 76 -2.85 -0.29 8.87
CA ARG A 76 -1.46 -0.28 9.37
C ARG A 76 -0.65 0.89 8.84
N VAL A 77 -0.97 1.37 7.64
CA VAL A 77 -0.30 2.49 6.96
C VAL A 77 -1.11 3.78 7.11
N LEU A 78 -2.44 3.71 7.00
CA LEU A 78 -3.30 4.90 7.00
C LEU A 78 -3.62 5.41 8.41
N GLU A 79 -3.51 4.56 9.43
CA GLU A 79 -3.73 4.92 10.83
C GLU A 79 -2.44 4.69 11.65
N PRO A 80 -1.41 5.54 11.46
CA PRO A 80 -0.15 5.40 12.18
C PRO A 80 -0.38 5.53 13.68
N ARG A 81 0.12 4.56 14.45
CA ARG A 81 0.02 4.53 15.91
C ARG A 81 1.28 5.13 16.54
N GLN A 82 1.10 5.84 17.66
CA GLN A 82 2.23 6.28 18.45
C GLN A 82 2.88 5.07 19.15
N VAL A 83 4.16 4.84 18.85
CA VAL A 83 4.95 3.75 19.44
C VAL A 83 6.24 4.33 20.02
N GLY A 84 6.55 3.98 21.26
CA GLY A 84 7.84 4.27 21.88
C GLY A 84 8.65 2.98 22.01
N THR A 85 9.92 3.01 21.56
CA THR A 85 10.83 1.88 21.71
C THR A 85 12.22 2.36 22.10
N THR A 86 12.91 1.60 22.95
CA THR A 86 14.29 1.89 23.34
C THR A 86 15.23 1.30 22.30
N LEU A 87 15.95 2.15 21.58
CA LEU A 87 16.95 1.72 20.59
C LEU A 87 18.21 1.23 21.32
N ARG A 88 18.57 -0.03 21.12
CA ARG A 88 19.85 -0.58 21.57
C ARG A 88 20.91 -0.37 20.49
N PRO A 89 22.18 -0.11 20.85
CA PRO A 89 23.27 0.00 19.88
C PRO A 89 23.33 -1.21 18.93
N GLY A 90 23.58 -0.96 17.65
CA GLY A 90 23.64 -1.96 16.58
C GLY A 90 22.60 -1.70 15.49
N ALA A 91 22.21 -2.75 14.77
CA ALA A 91 21.39 -2.67 13.55
C ALA A 91 20.08 -1.85 13.70
N MET A 92 19.46 -1.86 14.87
CA MET A 92 18.23 -1.05 15.11
C MET A 92 18.48 0.46 15.07
N VAL A 93 19.63 0.93 15.56
CA VAL A 93 20.01 2.35 15.49
C VAL A 93 20.36 2.73 14.06
N ASP A 94 21.05 1.84 13.33
CA ASP A 94 21.41 2.09 11.93
C ASP A 94 20.16 2.19 11.04
N ILE A 95 19.22 1.25 11.20
CA ILE A 95 17.92 1.30 10.51
C ILE A 95 17.15 2.58 10.89
N TRP A 96 17.14 2.96 12.17
CA TRP A 96 16.46 4.18 12.59
C TRP A 96 17.07 5.45 11.97
N ASN A 97 18.40 5.51 11.89
CA ASN A 97 19.10 6.61 11.23
C ASN A 97 18.81 6.64 9.72
N GLU A 98 18.73 5.47 9.08
CA GLU A 98 18.35 5.34 7.67
C GLU A 98 16.91 5.83 7.43
N ILE A 99 15.94 5.40 8.25
CA ILE A 99 14.56 5.90 8.21
C ILE A 99 14.49 7.43 8.36
N ASN A 100 15.26 7.99 9.29
CA ASN A 100 15.32 9.44 9.49
C ASN A 100 15.95 10.17 8.30
N SER A 101 16.83 9.52 7.54
CA SER A 101 17.41 10.11 6.33
C SER A 101 16.42 10.15 5.15
N TRP A 102 15.39 9.30 5.16
CA TRP A 102 14.37 9.23 4.11
C TRP A 102 13.11 10.04 4.42
N THR A 103 12.87 10.32 5.69
CA THR A 103 11.64 11.00 6.10
C THR A 103 11.72 12.48 5.73
N TYR A 104 10.82 12.89 4.83
CA TYR A 104 10.69 14.26 4.35
C TYR A 104 10.52 15.26 5.50
N PRO A 105 10.93 16.52 5.32
CA PRO A 105 10.50 17.61 6.18
C PRO A 105 8.98 17.61 6.33
N LEU A 106 8.46 17.94 7.52
CA LEU A 106 7.01 17.94 7.79
C LEU A 106 6.20 18.81 6.80
N SER A 107 6.84 19.79 6.14
CA SER A 107 6.25 20.64 5.10
C SER A 107 5.74 19.85 3.90
N ASP A 108 6.39 18.75 3.55
CA ASP A 108 6.08 17.97 2.33
C ASP A 108 4.93 16.98 2.58
N LEU A 109 4.48 16.84 3.83
CA LEU A 109 3.37 15.96 4.22
C LEU A 109 1.98 16.54 3.93
N GLN A 110 1.91 17.70 3.27
CA GLN A 110 0.65 18.17 2.70
C GLN A 110 0.20 17.21 1.58
N GLN A 111 1.15 16.61 0.87
CA GLN A 111 0.90 15.61 -0.16
C GLN A 111 0.43 14.28 0.45
N GLN A 112 -0.70 13.75 -0.05
CA GLN A 112 -1.23 12.47 0.38
C GLN A 112 -0.23 11.34 0.16
N ARG A 113 0.46 11.35 -0.99
CA ARG A 113 1.45 10.34 -1.33
C ARG A 113 2.61 10.31 -0.35
N ALA A 114 3.19 11.48 -0.04
CA ALA A 114 4.28 11.60 0.91
C ALA A 114 3.91 11.07 2.30
N ARG A 115 2.66 11.29 2.75
CA ARG A 115 2.13 10.72 4.00
C ARG A 115 2.08 9.19 3.96
N ILE A 116 1.57 8.61 2.88
CA ILE A 116 1.47 7.15 2.73
C ILE A 116 2.86 6.51 2.72
N GLU A 117 3.79 7.04 1.92
CA GLU A 117 5.16 6.53 1.82
C GLU A 117 5.88 6.59 3.18
N ARG A 118 5.76 7.72 3.88
CA ARG A 118 6.31 7.88 5.24
C ARG A 118 5.70 6.88 6.20
N ASN A 119 4.38 6.75 6.22
CA ASN A 119 3.72 5.84 7.16
C ASN A 119 4.06 4.39 6.87
N PHE A 120 4.22 4.00 5.61
CA PHE A 120 4.63 2.65 5.21
C PHE A 120 6.02 2.31 5.77
N VAL A 121 6.97 3.22 5.59
CA VAL A 121 8.33 3.12 6.11
C VAL A 121 8.34 3.00 7.64
N LEU A 122 7.60 3.88 8.33
CA LEU A 122 7.57 3.92 9.79
C LEU A 122 6.84 2.72 10.40
N PHE A 123 5.73 2.29 9.80
CA PHE A 123 4.97 1.14 10.25
C PHE A 123 5.82 -0.15 10.22
N GLY A 124 6.70 -0.28 9.22
CA GLY A 124 7.55 -1.45 9.09
C GLY A 124 8.60 -1.59 10.18
N PHE A 125 8.89 -0.55 10.97
CA PHE A 125 9.98 -0.58 11.94
C PHE A 125 9.58 -1.26 13.27
N PRO A 126 10.43 -2.14 13.84
CA PRO A 126 11.67 -2.70 13.27
C PRO A 126 11.43 -3.96 12.42
N ASP A 127 10.28 -4.61 12.55
CA ASP A 127 10.09 -6.01 12.13
C ASP A 127 10.23 -6.24 10.62
N LEU A 128 9.65 -5.39 9.78
CA LEU A 128 9.76 -5.51 8.33
C LEU A 128 11.16 -5.12 7.85
N TRP A 129 11.78 -4.13 8.49
CA TRP A 129 13.15 -3.69 8.20
C TRP A 129 14.20 -4.74 8.48
N LEU A 130 13.96 -5.61 9.46
CA LEU A 130 14.85 -6.74 9.76
C LEU A 130 14.68 -7.93 8.79
N ARG A 131 13.56 -7.97 8.05
CA ARG A 131 13.19 -9.12 7.21
C ARG A 131 13.35 -8.87 5.72
N TYR A 132 13.19 -7.63 5.28
CA TYR A 132 13.10 -7.27 3.87
C TYR A 132 13.92 -6.00 3.56
N ASP A 133 14.31 -5.85 2.31
CA ASP A 133 14.86 -4.59 1.80
C ASP A 133 13.74 -3.56 1.67
N CYS A 134 13.48 -2.81 2.74
CA CYS A 134 12.40 -1.83 2.79
C CYS A 134 12.52 -0.73 1.72
N LYS A 135 13.72 -0.50 1.17
CA LYS A 135 13.89 0.43 0.05
C LYS A 135 13.24 -0.13 -1.21
N GLN A 136 13.54 -1.40 -1.52
CA GLN A 136 12.91 -2.09 -2.63
C GLN A 136 11.38 -2.17 -2.44
N GLU A 137 10.92 -2.44 -1.22
CA GLU A 137 9.49 -2.53 -0.94
C GLU A 137 8.76 -1.18 -1.03
N LEU A 138 9.44 -0.08 -0.72
CA LEU A 138 8.92 1.27 -0.95
C LEU A 138 8.79 1.58 -2.45
N GLU A 139 9.74 1.15 -3.29
CA GLU A 139 9.62 1.30 -4.75
C GLU A 139 8.42 0.53 -5.30
N VAL A 140 8.18 -0.69 -4.81
CA VAL A 140 6.98 -1.46 -5.18
C VAL A 140 5.69 -0.73 -4.76
N LEU A 141 5.65 -0.13 -3.57
CA LEU A 141 4.52 0.72 -3.16
C LEU A 141 4.33 1.89 -4.13
N ARG A 142 5.41 2.57 -4.55
CA ARG A 142 5.35 3.67 -5.51
C ARG A 142 4.81 3.23 -6.87
N GLU A 143 5.23 2.07 -7.35
CA GLU A 143 4.70 1.46 -8.58
C GLU A 143 3.21 1.17 -8.45
N TYR A 144 2.77 0.64 -7.31
CA TYR A 144 1.36 0.39 -7.02
C TYR A 144 0.54 1.67 -6.93
N LEU A 145 1.03 2.72 -6.28
CA LEU A 145 0.36 4.03 -6.24
C LEU A 145 0.14 4.57 -7.65
N ASN A 146 1.16 4.49 -8.51
CA ASN A 146 1.07 4.89 -9.92
C ASN A 146 0.09 4.00 -10.69
N LEU A 147 0.14 2.68 -10.51
CA LEU A 147 -0.70 1.72 -11.20
C LEU A 147 -2.20 1.93 -10.92
N PHE A 148 -2.53 2.30 -9.68
CA PHE A 148 -3.92 2.55 -9.25
C PHE A 148 -4.36 4.02 -9.40
N GLY A 149 -3.49 4.89 -9.93
CA GLY A 149 -3.80 6.31 -10.14
C GLY A 149 -4.03 7.08 -8.84
N ILE A 150 -3.29 6.74 -7.78
CA ILE A 150 -3.33 7.48 -6.51
C ILE A 150 -2.39 8.69 -6.65
N GLU A 151 -2.97 9.82 -7.02
CA GLU A 151 -2.28 11.10 -7.17
C GLU A 151 -2.31 11.92 -5.87
N ASP A 152 -1.51 12.98 -5.82
CA ASP A 152 -1.59 13.96 -4.74
C ASP A 152 -2.89 14.75 -4.87
N GLU A 153 -3.76 14.66 -3.85
CA GLU A 153 -4.87 15.61 -3.71
C GLU A 153 -4.30 17.03 -3.76
N GLU A 154 -4.74 17.85 -4.73
CA GLU A 154 -4.45 19.29 -4.71
C GLU A 154 -4.91 19.84 -3.35
N PRO A 155 -4.09 20.65 -2.67
CA PRO A 155 -4.51 21.22 -1.39
C PRO A 155 -5.79 22.03 -1.65
N GLU A 156 -6.90 21.62 -1.01
CA GLU A 156 -8.13 22.39 -1.01
C GLU A 156 -7.79 23.82 -0.63
N THR A 157 -7.91 24.73 -1.60
CA THR A 157 -7.78 26.16 -1.37
C THR A 157 -9.02 26.58 -0.60
N VAL A 158 -8.87 26.70 0.72
CA VAL A 158 -9.87 27.28 1.63
C VAL A 158 -10.00 28.78 1.36
#